data_AF-A0A9E3VHW7-F1
#
_entry.id   AF-A0A9E3VHW7-F1
#
_cell.length_a   1.000
_cell.length_b   1.000
_cell.length_c   1.000
_cell.angle_alpha   90.00
_cell.angle_beta   90.00
_cell.angle_gamma   90.00
#
_symmetry.space_group_name_H-M   'P 1'
#
loop_
_entity.id
_entity.type
_entity.pdbx_description
1 polymer ?
#
loop_
_entity_poly.entity_id
_entity_poly.type
_entity_poly.pdbx_seq_one_letter_code
_entity_poly.pdbx_strand_id
1 'polypeptide(L)'
;MSTGEDSIRSSSAWKRRALILIAVAAVLALFEPVRQQGRAMEARVEDGRTVLNVALVWWEYANTHNGALPPLDPRPGVLLFDESKVRKGYALGPVLKGNQENPGAAALFGDLNGNFSYTLKDLADAKRFFYLGYGVTNDAEGLSLIEAYRRQIESGGDFTADLSVEKGRGTLGSDSLRMLHFNLPGILAAAGLPLSGAVPRIPVLIERPTEKEPRGGWVVYLDRQMTWMPYPGPFPMTKQFIEGLEGLTDLQTKKP
;
A
#
# COMPACT_ATOMS: atom_id res chain seq x y z
N MET A 1 77.09 3.98 -22.07
CA MET A 1 76.26 5.11 -21.59
C MET A 1 75.19 5.38 -22.64
N SER A 2 74.00 4.81 -22.47
CA SER A 2 72.80 5.12 -23.28
C SER A 2 71.58 4.68 -22.47
N THR A 3 71.23 5.47 -21.46
CA THR A 3 70.12 5.17 -20.53
C THR A 3 69.19 6.37 -20.32
N GLY A 4 69.25 7.40 -21.19
CA GLY A 4 68.56 8.68 -20.97
C GLY A 4 67.23 8.88 -21.71
N GLU A 5 67.03 8.30 -22.90
CA GLU A 5 65.89 8.69 -23.77
C GLU A 5 64.62 7.87 -23.58
N ASP A 6 64.69 6.64 -23.06
CA ASP A 6 63.49 5.80 -22.86
C ASP A 6 62.61 6.27 -21.69
N SER A 7 63.18 7.01 -20.74
CA SER A 7 62.49 7.57 -19.57
C SER A 7 61.41 8.60 -19.95
N ILE A 8 61.66 9.41 -20.98
CA ILE A 8 60.79 10.53 -21.35
C ILE A 8 59.55 10.06 -22.14
N ARG A 9 59.67 8.99 -22.94
CA ARG A 9 58.54 8.43 -23.70
C ARG A 9 57.53 7.70 -22.79
N SER A 10 58.03 6.98 -21.78
CA SER A 10 57.20 6.33 -20.75
C SER A 10 56.29 7.32 -20.02
N SER A 11 56.81 8.53 -19.75
CA SER A 11 56.09 9.61 -19.05
C SER A 11 54.81 10.11 -19.75
N SER A 12 54.75 10.02 -21.08
CA SER A 12 53.61 10.53 -21.85
C SER A 12 52.43 9.56 -21.93
N ALA A 13 52.72 8.25 -21.94
CA ALA A 13 51.71 7.22 -22.12
C ALA A 13 50.82 7.06 -20.86
N TRP A 14 51.41 7.16 -19.67
CA TRP A 14 50.64 7.05 -18.42
C TRP A 14 49.69 8.24 -18.22
N LYS A 15 50.11 9.46 -18.61
CA LYS A 15 49.25 10.67 -18.53
C LYS A 15 48.02 10.54 -19.42
N ARG A 16 48.18 10.04 -20.64
CA ARG A 16 47.05 9.80 -21.57
C ARG A 16 46.09 8.76 -21.03
N ARG A 17 46.61 7.64 -20.48
CA ARG A 17 45.78 6.61 -19.85
C ARG A 17 45.01 7.16 -18.63
N ALA A 18 45.67 7.94 -17.78
CA ALA A 18 45.03 8.57 -16.63
C ALA A 18 43.90 9.53 -17.05
N LEU A 19 44.12 10.37 -18.06
CA LEU A 19 43.08 11.27 -18.60
C LEU A 19 41.89 10.50 -19.16
N ILE A 20 42.12 9.41 -19.89
CA ILE A 20 41.05 8.55 -20.41
C ILE A 20 40.25 7.94 -19.25
N LEU A 21 40.91 7.42 -18.22
CA LEU A 21 40.23 6.83 -17.06
C LEU A 21 39.41 7.88 -16.29
N ILE A 22 39.93 9.09 -16.11
CA ILE A 22 39.20 10.21 -15.48
C ILE A 22 37.97 10.57 -16.33
N ALA A 23 38.12 10.68 -17.64
CA ALA A 23 37.00 10.98 -18.54
C ALA A 23 35.92 9.89 -18.50
N VAL A 24 36.30 8.61 -18.50
CA VAL A 24 35.37 7.47 -18.37
C VAL A 24 34.67 7.50 -17.02
N ALA A 25 35.39 7.73 -15.92
CA ALA A 25 34.81 7.83 -14.59
C ALA A 25 33.83 9.00 -14.48
N ALA A 26 34.17 10.16 -15.04
CA ALA A 26 33.27 11.32 -15.09
C ALA A 26 32.00 11.03 -15.90
N VAL A 27 32.12 10.38 -17.06
CA VAL A 27 30.96 9.96 -17.85
C VAL A 27 30.09 8.98 -17.08
N LEU A 28 30.67 7.96 -16.43
CA LEU A 28 29.92 7.01 -15.61
C LEU A 28 29.21 7.67 -14.43
N ALA A 29 29.84 8.65 -13.78
CA ALA A 29 29.24 9.40 -12.69
C ALA A 29 28.02 10.23 -13.15
N LEU A 30 28.02 10.74 -14.38
CA LEU A 30 26.85 11.44 -14.96
C LEU A 30 25.64 10.52 -15.16
N PHE A 31 25.83 9.21 -15.30
CA PHE A 31 24.75 8.23 -15.44
C PHE A 31 24.25 7.67 -14.10
N GLU A 32 24.93 7.92 -12.98
CA GLU A 32 24.54 7.38 -11.68
C GLU A 32 23.13 7.85 -11.24
N PRO A 33 22.71 9.12 -11.41
CA PRO A 33 21.35 9.54 -11.10
C PRO A 33 20.29 8.78 -11.89
N VAL A 34 20.54 8.49 -13.16
CA VAL A 34 19.62 7.73 -14.03
C VAL A 34 19.53 6.27 -13.56
N ARG A 35 20.65 5.66 -13.15
CA ARG A 35 20.65 4.30 -12.57
C ARG A 35 19.92 4.25 -11.23
N GLN A 36 20.07 5.27 -10.39
CA GLN A 36 19.35 5.38 -9.13
C GLN A 36 17.84 5.54 -9.37
N GLN A 37 17.44 6.37 -10.34
CA GLN A 37 16.05 6.49 -10.77
C GLN A 37 15.49 5.16 -11.30
N GLY A 38 16.26 4.44 -12.13
CA GLY A 38 15.88 3.12 -12.65
C GLY A 38 15.63 2.10 -11.54
N ARG A 39 16.56 1.97 -10.58
CA ARG A 39 16.39 1.08 -9.41
C ARG A 39 15.19 1.48 -8.55
N ALA A 40 14.97 2.78 -8.33
CA ALA A 40 13.83 3.26 -7.57
C ALA A 40 12.50 3.01 -8.28
N MET A 41 12.46 3.07 -9.62
CA MET A 41 11.28 2.71 -10.41
C MET A 41 10.99 1.21 -10.35
N GLU A 42 12.02 0.37 -10.46
CA GLU A 42 11.87 -1.09 -10.39
C GLU A 42 11.31 -1.52 -9.02
N ALA A 43 11.88 -1.00 -7.92
CA ALA A 43 11.35 -1.23 -6.58
C ALA A 43 9.89 -0.78 -6.44
N ARG A 44 9.52 0.39 -6.99
CA ARG A 44 8.11 0.84 -6.98
C ARG A 44 7.20 -0.06 -7.80
N VAL A 45 7.66 -0.60 -8.93
CA VAL A 45 6.88 -1.54 -9.75
C VAL A 45 6.64 -2.83 -8.98
N GLU A 46 7.64 -3.32 -8.25
CA GLU A 46 7.51 -4.50 -7.38
C GLU A 46 6.51 -4.25 -6.25
N ASP A 47 6.65 -3.14 -5.53
CA ASP A 47 5.73 -2.75 -4.45
C ASP A 47 4.28 -2.61 -4.96
N GLY A 48 4.10 -2.02 -6.15
CA GLY A 48 2.80 -1.88 -6.80
C GLY A 48 2.16 -3.21 -7.17
N ARG A 49 2.96 -4.23 -7.53
CA ARG A 49 2.44 -5.59 -7.76
C ARG A 49 1.96 -6.23 -6.47
N THR A 50 2.69 -6.07 -5.36
CA THR A 50 2.25 -6.57 -4.05
C THR A 50 0.92 -5.93 -3.66
N VAL A 51 0.79 -4.62 -3.79
CA VAL A 51 -0.44 -3.86 -3.52
C VAL A 51 -1.61 -4.37 -4.36
N LEU A 52 -1.39 -4.57 -5.66
CA LEU A 52 -2.40 -5.11 -6.57
C LEU A 52 -2.85 -6.52 -6.16
N ASN A 53 -1.92 -7.36 -5.72
CA ASN A 53 -2.25 -8.71 -5.25
C ASN A 53 -3.16 -8.65 -4.01
N VAL A 54 -2.85 -7.83 -3.01
CA VAL A 54 -3.76 -7.59 -1.87
C VAL A 54 -5.11 -7.11 -2.38
N ALA A 55 -5.09 -6.19 -3.35
CA ALA A 55 -6.27 -5.65 -3.97
C ALA A 55 -7.05 -6.65 -4.84
N LEU A 56 -6.56 -7.85 -5.13
CA LEU A 56 -7.36 -8.86 -5.82
C LEU A 56 -8.22 -9.65 -4.83
N VAL A 57 -7.77 -9.85 -3.59
CA VAL A 57 -8.51 -10.63 -2.58
C VAL A 57 -9.82 -9.96 -2.19
N TRP A 58 -9.81 -8.68 -1.87
CA TRP A 58 -11.03 -7.97 -1.50
C TRP A 58 -12.01 -7.76 -2.70
N TRP A 59 -11.54 -7.83 -3.95
CA TRP A 59 -12.36 -7.71 -5.16
C TRP A 59 -13.14 -9.00 -5.34
N GLU A 60 -12.45 -10.12 -5.16
CA GLU A 60 -13.09 -11.43 -5.22
C GLU A 60 -14.01 -11.68 -4.02
N TYR A 61 -13.66 -11.16 -2.84
CA TYR A 61 -14.61 -11.08 -1.72
C TYR A 61 -15.87 -10.31 -2.13
N ALA A 62 -15.72 -9.11 -2.67
CA ALA A 62 -16.86 -8.29 -3.05
C ALA A 62 -17.74 -8.93 -4.14
N ASN A 63 -17.15 -9.67 -5.09
CA ASN A 63 -17.90 -10.44 -6.10
C ASN A 63 -18.88 -11.45 -5.48
N THR A 64 -18.55 -11.99 -4.30
CA THR A 64 -19.39 -12.98 -3.60
C THR A 64 -20.24 -12.37 -2.48
N HIS A 65 -20.09 -11.08 -2.20
CA HIS A 65 -20.75 -10.35 -1.10
C HIS A 65 -21.51 -9.11 -1.61
N ASN A 66 -22.14 -9.20 -2.79
CA ASN A 66 -22.95 -8.13 -3.40
C ASN A 66 -22.23 -6.78 -3.57
N GLY A 67 -20.91 -6.79 -3.67
CA GLY A 67 -20.09 -5.59 -3.78
C GLY A 67 -19.56 -5.05 -2.45
N ALA A 68 -19.92 -5.62 -1.29
CA ALA A 68 -19.34 -5.26 -0.01
C ALA A 68 -17.87 -5.67 0.05
N LEU A 69 -16.99 -4.79 0.51
CA LEU A 69 -15.60 -5.15 0.78
C LEU A 69 -15.51 -5.84 2.16
N PRO A 70 -14.44 -6.62 2.41
CA PRO A 70 -14.26 -7.29 3.70
C PRO A 70 -14.29 -6.31 4.88
N PRO A 71 -14.83 -6.70 6.05
CA PRO A 71 -14.74 -5.87 7.25
C PRO A 71 -13.29 -5.76 7.74
N LEU A 72 -12.98 -4.73 8.55
CA LEU A 72 -11.69 -4.66 9.25
C LEU A 72 -11.54 -5.79 10.27
N ASP A 73 -10.30 -6.17 10.54
CA ASP A 73 -9.96 -7.13 11.57
C ASP A 73 -10.27 -6.52 12.96
N PRO A 74 -11.02 -7.25 13.82
CA PRO A 74 -11.41 -6.75 15.14
C PRO A 74 -10.26 -6.74 16.16
N ARG A 75 -9.08 -7.28 15.83
CA ARG A 75 -7.92 -7.27 16.73
C ARG A 75 -7.33 -5.86 16.84
N PRO A 76 -6.98 -5.38 18.06
CA PRO A 76 -6.42 -4.05 18.26
C PRO A 76 -5.20 -3.77 17.38
N GLY A 77 -5.27 -2.70 16.59
CA GLY A 77 -4.17 -2.20 15.75
C GLY A 77 -3.87 -3.04 14.51
N VAL A 78 -4.75 -3.98 14.14
CA VAL A 78 -4.67 -4.68 12.86
C VAL A 78 -5.50 -3.91 11.83
N LEU A 79 -4.86 -3.02 11.07
CA LEU A 79 -5.49 -2.25 9.99
C LEU A 79 -5.49 -3.04 8.68
N LEU A 80 -6.09 -4.22 8.72
CA LEU A 80 -6.26 -5.15 7.60
C LEU A 80 -7.67 -5.72 7.66
N PHE A 81 -8.10 -6.39 6.60
CA PHE A 81 -9.41 -7.04 6.62
C PHE A 81 -9.42 -8.27 7.52
N ASP A 82 -10.59 -8.61 8.04
CA ASP A 82 -10.81 -9.82 8.85
C ASP A 82 -10.58 -11.08 8.00
N GLU A 83 -9.41 -11.69 8.17
CA GLU A 83 -9.02 -12.91 7.48
C GLU A 83 -9.99 -14.08 7.73
N SER A 84 -10.75 -14.08 8.82
CA SER A 84 -11.72 -15.13 9.12
C SER A 84 -12.95 -15.07 8.22
N LYS A 85 -13.25 -13.89 7.65
CA LYS A 85 -14.37 -13.67 6.72
C LYS A 85 -13.97 -13.92 5.27
N VAL A 86 -12.69 -13.74 4.97
CA VAL A 86 -12.12 -13.91 3.65
C VAL A 86 -11.90 -15.40 3.40
N ARG A 87 -12.49 -15.94 2.33
CA ARG A 87 -12.39 -17.38 2.02
C ARG A 87 -10.92 -17.80 1.93
N LYS A 88 -10.55 -18.82 2.70
CA LYS A 88 -9.29 -19.57 2.53
C LYS A 88 -9.33 -20.21 1.14
N GLY A 89 -8.56 -19.71 0.17
CA GLY A 89 -8.52 -20.32 -1.17
C GLY A 89 -8.84 -19.43 -2.35
N TYR A 90 -8.65 -18.10 -2.30
CA TYR A 90 -8.80 -17.28 -3.52
C TYR A 90 -7.72 -17.66 -4.53
N ALA A 91 -8.01 -18.65 -5.36
CA ALA A 91 -7.19 -19.05 -6.48
C ALA A 91 -7.37 -18.00 -7.58
N LEU A 92 -6.44 -17.06 -7.67
CA LEU A 92 -6.35 -16.15 -8.80
C LEU A 92 -5.68 -16.89 -9.95
N GLY A 93 -6.42 -17.81 -10.57
CA GLY A 93 -6.05 -18.50 -11.81
C GLY A 93 -6.24 -20.03 -11.79
N PRO A 94 -6.33 -20.66 -12.97
CA PRO A 94 -6.50 -22.11 -13.12
C PRO A 94 -5.28 -22.97 -12.73
N VAL A 95 -4.19 -22.38 -12.23
CA VAL A 95 -2.89 -23.05 -12.05
C VAL A 95 -2.69 -23.67 -10.65
N LEU A 96 -3.58 -23.42 -9.68
CA LEU A 96 -3.47 -24.02 -8.33
C LEU A 96 -4.46 -25.18 -8.15
N LYS A 97 -4.29 -26.26 -8.92
CA LYS A 97 -4.86 -27.59 -8.62
C LYS A 97 -4.01 -28.39 -7.61
N GLY A 98 -2.91 -27.83 -7.10
CA GLY A 98 -1.85 -28.60 -6.45
C GLY A 98 -1.77 -28.58 -4.92
N ASN A 99 -2.63 -27.88 -4.17
CA ASN A 99 -2.44 -27.80 -2.70
C ASN A 99 -3.74 -27.74 -1.89
N GLN A 100 -4.63 -28.71 -2.10
CA GLN A 100 -5.82 -28.88 -1.26
C GLN A 100 -5.52 -29.41 0.16
N GLU A 101 -4.30 -29.85 0.44
CA GLU A 101 -3.95 -30.54 1.70
C GLU A 101 -3.47 -29.63 2.83
N ASN A 102 -3.30 -28.32 2.60
CA ASN A 102 -2.88 -27.38 3.64
C ASN A 102 -3.83 -26.17 3.75
N PRO A 103 -4.84 -26.21 4.65
CA PRO A 103 -5.84 -25.16 4.81
C PRO A 103 -5.25 -23.80 5.26
N GLY A 104 -4.05 -23.77 5.82
CA GLY A 104 -3.31 -22.55 6.17
C GLY A 104 -2.56 -21.92 5.00
N ALA A 105 -2.31 -22.69 3.93
CA ALA A 105 -1.63 -22.24 2.72
C ALA A 105 -2.60 -21.70 1.65
N ALA A 106 -3.90 -21.73 1.91
CA ALA A 106 -4.92 -21.44 0.90
C ALA A 106 -5.01 -19.98 0.46
N ALA A 107 -4.25 -19.06 1.07
CA ALA A 107 -4.08 -17.71 0.53
C ALA A 107 -2.73 -17.54 -0.18
N LEU A 108 -2.21 -18.59 -0.82
CA LEU A 108 -1.06 -18.49 -1.70
C LEU A 108 -1.45 -17.66 -2.93
N PHE A 109 -1.00 -16.41 -2.96
CA PHE A 109 -0.80 -15.67 -4.20
C PHE A 109 0.37 -16.34 -4.95
N GLY A 110 0.11 -17.54 -5.47
CA GLY A 110 1.06 -18.40 -6.14
C GLY A 110 1.11 -18.11 -7.63
N ASP A 111 1.93 -17.12 -7.97
CA ASP A 111 2.75 -16.99 -9.16
C ASP A 111 2.13 -16.72 -10.55
N LEU A 112 2.24 -15.45 -10.97
CA LEU A 112 2.17 -15.06 -12.38
C LEU A 112 3.58 -14.94 -13.03
N ASN A 113 4.72 -15.08 -12.31
CA ASN A 113 6.06 -14.74 -12.85
C ASN A 113 7.34 -15.38 -12.20
N GLY A 114 7.26 -16.50 -11.50
CA GLY A 114 8.37 -17.36 -11.06
C GLY A 114 8.82 -17.36 -9.59
N ASN A 115 8.57 -16.36 -8.72
CA ASN A 115 9.48 -16.22 -7.55
C ASN A 115 8.97 -15.79 -6.16
N PHE A 116 7.74 -15.30 -5.96
CA PHE A 116 7.27 -14.99 -4.59
C PHE A 116 5.80 -15.31 -4.41
N SER A 117 5.52 -16.18 -3.44
CA SER A 117 4.18 -16.37 -2.91
C SER A 117 4.10 -15.72 -1.53
N TYR A 118 3.16 -14.80 -1.37
CA TYR A 118 2.80 -14.25 -0.06
C TYR A 118 1.53 -14.94 0.40
N THR A 119 1.46 -15.25 1.68
CA THR A 119 0.18 -15.53 2.35
C THR A 119 -0.43 -14.21 2.84
N LEU A 120 -1.75 -14.21 3.11
CA LEU A 120 -2.39 -13.08 3.80
C LEU A 120 -1.70 -12.77 5.14
N LYS A 121 -1.28 -13.82 5.84
CA LYS A 121 -0.50 -13.69 7.07
C LYS A 121 0.82 -12.97 6.83
N ASP A 122 1.55 -13.28 5.76
CA ASP A 122 2.81 -12.58 5.44
C ASP A 122 2.57 -11.11 5.12
N LEU A 123 1.48 -10.79 4.41
CA LEU A 123 1.07 -9.41 4.14
C LEU A 123 0.69 -8.69 5.44
N ALA A 124 0.04 -9.40 6.36
CA ALA A 124 -0.39 -8.86 7.64
C ALA A 124 0.76 -8.60 8.60
N ASP A 125 1.65 -9.57 8.75
CA ASP A 125 2.83 -9.49 9.59
C ASP A 125 3.82 -8.44 9.06
N ALA A 126 3.87 -8.24 7.75
CA ALA A 126 4.76 -7.25 7.16
C ALA A 126 4.36 -5.81 7.50
N LYS A 127 3.14 -5.57 8.03
CA LYS A 127 2.64 -4.23 8.39
C LYS A 127 2.87 -3.22 7.27
N ARG A 128 2.75 -3.64 6.01
CA ARG A 128 3.10 -2.80 4.84
C ARG A 128 1.96 -1.92 4.36
N PHE A 129 0.74 -2.21 4.80
CA PHE A 129 -0.45 -1.54 4.31
C PHE A 129 -1.37 -1.12 5.45
N PHE A 130 -2.21 -0.13 5.15
CA PHE A 130 -3.41 0.22 5.88
C PHE A 130 -4.60 -0.07 4.98
N TYR A 131 -5.40 -1.06 5.36
CA TYR A 131 -6.75 -1.22 4.85
C TYR A 131 -7.67 -0.32 5.66
N LEU A 132 -8.53 0.47 5.01
CA LEU A 132 -9.40 1.39 5.73
C LEU A 132 -10.75 0.80 6.12
N GLY A 133 -11.31 -0.12 5.33
CA GLY A 133 -12.64 -0.72 5.55
C GLY A 133 -13.84 0.24 5.48
N TYR A 134 -13.61 1.55 5.55
CA TYR A 134 -14.61 2.61 5.59
C TYR A 134 -14.31 3.72 4.59
N GLY A 135 -15.37 4.33 4.06
CA GLY A 135 -15.28 5.44 3.12
C GLY A 135 -14.90 6.74 3.81
N VAL A 136 -13.73 7.27 3.46
CA VAL A 136 -13.24 8.59 3.89
C VAL A 136 -12.75 9.37 2.67
N THR A 137 -13.01 10.67 2.61
CA THR A 137 -12.73 11.50 1.42
C THR A 137 -11.76 12.64 1.68
N ASN A 138 -11.42 12.87 2.95
CA ASN A 138 -10.55 13.95 3.39
C ASN A 138 -9.97 13.62 4.79
N ASP A 139 -9.02 14.45 5.25
CA ASP A 139 -8.36 14.26 6.54
C ASP A 139 -9.31 14.30 7.74
N ALA A 140 -10.35 15.15 7.72
CA ALA A 140 -11.28 15.28 8.84
C ALA A 140 -12.09 13.99 9.05
N GLU A 141 -12.56 13.38 7.95
CA GLU A 141 -13.19 12.07 7.96
C GLU A 141 -12.20 10.97 8.36
N GLY A 142 -10.96 11.03 7.86
CA GLY A 142 -9.88 10.09 8.23
C GLY A 142 -9.55 10.09 9.73
N LEU A 143 -9.48 11.26 10.35
CA LEU A 143 -9.31 11.40 11.80
C LEU A 143 -10.51 10.88 12.59
N SER A 144 -11.71 11.10 12.06
CA SER A 144 -12.95 10.59 12.66
C SER A 144 -13.01 9.05 12.59
N LEU A 145 -12.45 8.45 11.53
CA LEU A 145 -12.24 7.00 11.44
C LEU A 145 -11.27 6.49 12.51
N ILE A 146 -10.16 7.19 12.74
CA ILE A 146 -9.20 6.80 13.77
C ILE A 146 -9.83 6.83 15.17
N GLU A 147 -10.61 7.86 15.49
CA GLU A 147 -11.36 7.96 16.75
C GLU A 147 -12.41 6.85 16.87
N ALA A 148 -13.20 6.62 15.81
CA ALA A 148 -14.24 5.59 15.78
C ALA A 148 -13.66 4.18 15.93
N TYR A 149 -12.53 3.89 15.27
CA TYR A 149 -11.83 2.62 15.38
C TYR A 149 -11.43 2.33 16.84
N ARG A 150 -10.83 3.30 17.54
CA ARG A 150 -10.44 3.12 18.95
C ARG A 150 -11.65 2.78 19.82
N ARG A 151 -12.74 3.54 19.69
CA ARG A 151 -13.98 3.28 20.45
C ARG A 151 -14.54 1.89 20.16
N GLN A 152 -14.53 1.47 18.89
CA GLN A 152 -15.02 0.15 18.49
C GLN A 152 -14.19 -0.96 19.15
N ILE A 153 -12.86 -0.85 19.13
CA ILE A 153 -11.94 -1.78 19.80
C ILE A 153 -12.16 -1.79 21.32
N GLU A 154 -12.27 -0.62 21.96
CA GLU A 154 -12.49 -0.49 23.40
C GLU A 154 -13.82 -1.13 23.85
N SER A 155 -14.85 -1.05 23.01
CA SER A 155 -16.14 -1.70 23.26
C SER A 155 -16.17 -3.20 22.94
N GLY A 156 -15.09 -3.77 22.38
CA GLY A 156 -15.06 -5.16 21.90
C GLY A 156 -16.03 -5.42 20.73
N GLY A 157 -16.35 -4.39 19.95
CA GLY A 157 -17.23 -4.51 18.80
C GLY A 157 -16.56 -5.14 17.57
N ASP A 158 -17.34 -5.36 16.52
CA ASP A 158 -16.83 -5.79 15.21
C ASP A 158 -16.90 -4.66 14.17
N PHE A 159 -16.33 -4.89 12.98
CA PHE A 159 -16.35 -3.91 11.89
C PHE A 159 -17.28 -4.33 10.75
N THR A 160 -18.41 -4.97 11.08
CA THR A 160 -19.38 -5.48 10.09
C THR A 160 -20.51 -4.49 9.76
N ALA A 161 -20.51 -3.33 10.41
CA ALA A 161 -21.48 -2.26 10.22
C ALA A 161 -20.79 -0.90 10.08
N ASP A 162 -21.58 0.11 9.67
CA ASP A 162 -21.15 1.51 9.65
C ASP A 162 -20.75 1.98 11.06
N LEU A 163 -19.70 2.81 11.14
CA LEU A 163 -19.28 3.37 12.42
C LEU A 163 -20.00 4.69 12.68
N SER A 164 -20.64 4.81 13.85
CA SER A 164 -21.25 6.07 14.28
C SER A 164 -20.17 7.09 14.67
N VAL A 165 -20.31 8.32 14.17
CA VAL A 165 -19.44 9.44 14.50
C VAL A 165 -20.27 10.66 14.88
N GLU A 166 -19.62 11.75 15.28
CA GLU A 166 -20.36 12.99 15.56
C GLU A 166 -21.02 13.52 14.27
N LYS A 167 -22.07 14.32 14.46
CA LYS A 167 -22.85 14.86 13.35
C LYS A 167 -21.95 15.60 12.36
N GLY A 168 -22.05 15.24 11.08
CA GLY A 168 -21.29 15.88 10.00
C GLY A 168 -19.83 15.43 9.87
N ARG A 169 -19.37 14.42 10.63
CA ARG A 169 -17.98 13.91 10.59
C ARG A 169 -17.82 12.56 9.87
N GLY A 170 -18.91 12.00 9.36
CA GLY A 170 -18.95 10.75 8.62
C GLY A 170 -18.64 10.92 7.13
N THR A 171 -18.79 9.84 6.36
CA THR A 171 -18.52 9.84 4.92
C THR A 171 -19.35 10.90 4.20
N LEU A 172 -18.69 11.86 3.53
CA LEU A 172 -19.31 13.01 2.88
C LEU A 172 -20.16 13.88 3.82
N GLY A 173 -19.70 14.05 5.05
CA GLY A 173 -20.37 14.89 6.04
C GLY A 173 -21.67 14.28 6.59
N SER A 174 -21.79 12.96 6.59
CA SER A 174 -22.87 12.24 7.26
C SER A 174 -22.60 12.10 8.77
N ASP A 175 -23.44 11.35 9.48
CA ASP A 175 -23.27 11.03 10.91
C ASP A 175 -22.68 9.63 11.12
N SER A 176 -22.25 8.97 10.03
CA SER A 176 -21.64 7.64 10.07
C SER A 176 -20.57 7.45 8.99
N LEU A 177 -19.49 6.75 9.35
CA LEU A 177 -18.53 6.27 8.36
C LEU A 177 -19.08 5.01 7.72
N ARG A 178 -19.32 5.08 6.41
CA ARG A 178 -19.92 4.00 5.63
C ARG A 178 -18.90 2.91 5.36
N MET A 179 -19.27 1.67 5.58
CA MET A 179 -18.44 0.54 5.20
C MET A 179 -18.21 0.54 3.68
N LEU A 180 -17.00 0.14 3.25
CA LEU A 180 -16.64 0.16 1.85
C LEU A 180 -17.46 -0.85 1.04
N HIS A 181 -18.00 -0.37 -0.07
CA HIS A 181 -18.85 -1.14 -0.97
C HIS A 181 -18.63 -0.61 -2.40
N PHE A 182 -18.57 -1.46 -3.42
CA PHE A 182 -18.42 -0.99 -4.81
C PHE A 182 -19.60 -0.15 -5.28
N ASN A 183 -20.80 -0.46 -4.78
CA ASN A 183 -21.99 0.38 -4.93
C ASN A 183 -22.12 1.49 -3.85
N LEU A 184 -21.04 1.89 -3.17
CA LEU A 184 -21.09 3.00 -2.21
C LEU A 184 -21.66 4.29 -2.83
N PRO A 185 -21.38 4.68 -4.10
CA PRO A 185 -22.10 5.79 -4.72
C PRO A 185 -23.62 5.62 -4.70
N GLY A 186 -24.14 4.43 -5.03
CA GLY A 186 -25.58 4.16 -4.97
C GLY A 186 -26.15 4.22 -3.55
N ILE A 187 -25.40 3.72 -2.56
CA ILE A 187 -25.77 3.77 -1.14
C ILE A 187 -25.83 5.22 -0.64
N LEU A 188 -24.82 6.03 -0.99
CA LEU A 188 -24.77 7.45 -0.61
C LEU A 188 -25.90 8.25 -1.28
N ALA A 189 -26.18 7.99 -2.55
CA ALA A 189 -27.30 8.63 -3.26
C ALA A 189 -28.65 8.27 -2.65
N ALA A 190 -28.87 6.99 -2.29
CA ALA A 190 -30.09 6.55 -1.62
C ALA A 190 -30.26 7.19 -0.23
N ALA A 191 -29.16 7.55 0.43
CA ALA A 191 -29.16 8.30 1.69
C ALA A 191 -29.35 9.83 1.50
N GLY A 192 -29.55 10.31 0.26
CA GLY A 192 -29.72 11.73 -0.05
C GLY A 192 -28.43 12.55 0.08
N LEU A 193 -27.26 11.90 0.14
CA LEU A 193 -25.98 12.60 0.22
C LEU A 193 -25.53 13.03 -1.18
N PRO A 194 -24.97 14.25 -1.32
CA PRO A 194 -24.51 14.73 -2.60
C PRO A 194 -23.35 13.87 -3.09
N LEU A 195 -23.53 13.23 -4.25
CA LEU A 195 -22.43 12.54 -4.92
C LEU A 195 -21.47 13.59 -5.50
N SER A 196 -20.43 13.92 -4.72
CA SER A 196 -19.32 14.70 -5.23
C SER A 196 -18.50 13.84 -6.20
N GLY A 197 -17.73 14.49 -7.10
CA GLY A 197 -16.75 13.80 -7.93
C GLY A 197 -15.63 13.09 -7.14
N ALA A 198 -15.65 13.16 -5.80
CA ALA A 198 -14.67 12.52 -4.92
C ALA A 198 -14.96 11.04 -4.64
N VAL A 199 -16.17 10.54 -4.89
CA VAL A 199 -16.53 9.15 -4.52
C VAL A 199 -15.65 8.09 -5.21
N PRO A 200 -15.29 8.19 -6.51
CA PRO A 200 -14.35 7.26 -7.13
C PRO A 200 -12.97 7.25 -6.46
N ARG A 201 -12.56 8.39 -5.87
CA ARG A 201 -11.25 8.60 -5.23
C ARG A 201 -11.26 8.36 -3.71
N ILE A 202 -12.19 7.55 -3.21
CA ILE A 202 -12.14 7.05 -1.83
C ILE A 202 -10.97 6.06 -1.73
N PRO A 203 -9.95 6.30 -0.89
CA PRO A 203 -8.86 5.36 -0.66
C PRO A 203 -9.38 4.14 0.09
N VAL A 204 -8.87 2.98 -0.28
CA VAL A 204 -9.31 1.68 0.27
C VAL A 204 -8.11 0.96 0.89
N LEU A 205 -6.95 0.99 0.24
CA LEU A 205 -5.68 0.46 0.72
C LEU A 205 -4.58 1.49 0.50
N ILE A 206 -3.75 1.71 1.51
CA ILE A 206 -2.64 2.66 1.50
C ILE A 206 -1.38 1.90 1.90
N GLU A 207 -0.35 1.91 1.06
CA GLU A 207 0.98 1.44 1.45
C GLU A 207 1.60 2.41 2.46
N ARG A 208 2.19 1.85 3.52
CA ARG A 208 2.86 2.65 4.55
C ARG A 208 4.10 3.33 3.95
N PRO A 209 4.26 4.66 4.13
CA PRO A 209 5.44 5.35 3.65
C PRO A 209 6.72 4.80 4.31
N THR A 210 7.64 4.29 3.49
CA THR A 210 8.95 3.82 3.98
C THR A 210 9.95 4.98 4.11
N GLU A 211 11.12 4.74 4.69
CA GLU A 211 12.22 5.73 4.71
C GLU A 211 13.00 5.80 3.37
N LYS A 212 12.63 4.97 2.38
CA LYS A 212 13.31 4.92 1.09
C LYS A 212 12.92 6.13 0.23
N GLU A 213 13.89 6.71 -0.47
CA GLU A 213 13.67 7.84 -1.38
C GLU A 213 13.31 7.39 -2.83
N PRO A 214 12.35 8.04 -3.50
CA PRO A 214 11.47 9.07 -2.94
C PRO A 214 10.45 8.49 -1.98
N ARG A 215 10.24 9.21 -0.88
CA ARG A 215 9.31 8.80 0.16
C ARG A 215 7.85 8.87 -0.31
N GLY A 216 7.09 7.81 -0.07
CA GLY A 216 5.70 7.70 -0.49
C GLY A 216 5.20 6.26 -0.44
N GLY A 217 4.10 6.00 -1.11
CA GLY A 217 3.49 4.67 -1.20
C GLY A 217 2.37 4.60 -2.23
N TRP A 218 2.00 3.39 -2.60
CA TRP A 218 0.84 3.15 -3.45
C TRP A 218 -0.48 3.31 -2.70
N VAL A 219 -1.45 3.95 -3.35
CA VAL A 219 -2.83 4.06 -2.87
C VAL A 219 -3.74 3.39 -3.88
N VAL A 220 -4.60 2.49 -3.41
CA VAL A 220 -5.67 1.88 -4.20
C VAL A 220 -7.00 2.52 -3.82
N TYR A 221 -7.70 3.01 -4.82
CA TYR A 221 -8.98 3.68 -4.69
C TYR A 221 -10.16 2.75 -4.97
N LEU A 222 -11.36 3.17 -4.57
CA LEU A 222 -12.58 2.40 -4.71
C LEU A 222 -12.95 2.12 -6.18
N ASP A 223 -12.59 3.03 -7.08
CA ASP A 223 -12.72 2.83 -8.53
C ASP A 223 -11.64 1.91 -9.13
N ARG A 224 -10.83 1.27 -8.28
CA ARG A 224 -9.73 0.35 -8.62
C ARG A 224 -8.52 1.02 -9.26
N GLN A 225 -8.49 2.34 -9.34
CA GLN A 225 -7.26 3.03 -9.73
C GLN A 225 -6.21 2.87 -8.64
N MET A 226 -4.96 2.72 -9.07
CA MET A 226 -3.81 2.68 -8.19
C MET A 226 -2.88 3.81 -8.56
N THR A 227 -2.47 4.62 -7.58
CA THR A 227 -1.59 5.77 -7.80
C THR A 227 -0.51 5.79 -6.74
N TRP A 228 0.75 5.95 -7.17
CA TRP A 228 1.84 6.21 -6.24
C TRP A 228 1.76 7.66 -5.79
N MET A 229 1.79 7.89 -4.48
CA MET A 229 1.67 9.23 -3.91
C MET A 229 2.88 9.54 -3.02
N PRO A 230 3.46 10.75 -3.15
CA PRO A 230 4.56 11.16 -2.29
C PRO A 230 4.09 11.36 -0.85
N TYR A 231 5.00 11.16 0.11
CA TYR A 231 4.75 11.41 1.53
C TYR A 231 5.82 12.36 2.12
N PRO A 232 5.42 13.44 2.81
CA PRO A 232 4.04 13.90 2.95
C PRO A 232 3.51 14.45 1.63
N GLY A 233 2.21 14.25 1.39
CA GLY A 233 1.51 14.67 0.18
C GLY A 233 0.06 15.05 0.45
N PRO A 234 -0.77 15.17 -0.60
CA PRO A 234 -2.21 15.36 -0.42
C PRO A 234 -2.86 14.11 0.18
N PHE A 235 -4.09 14.23 0.70
CA PHE A 235 -4.87 13.11 1.21
C PHE A 235 -4.95 11.97 0.17
N PRO A 236 -4.74 10.70 0.56
CA PRO A 236 -4.56 10.19 1.94
C PRO A 236 -3.11 10.10 2.44
N MET A 237 -2.13 10.71 1.76
CA MET A 237 -0.72 10.71 2.17
C MET A 237 -0.33 11.94 2.99
N THR A 238 -1.28 12.58 3.67
CA THR A 238 -0.93 13.68 4.58
C THR A 238 -0.16 13.12 5.78
N LYS A 239 0.74 13.94 6.35
CA LYS A 239 1.48 13.58 7.55
C LYS A 239 0.53 13.21 8.70
N GLN A 240 -0.48 14.04 8.93
CA GLN A 240 -1.42 13.89 10.03
C GLN A 240 -2.22 12.58 9.94
N PHE A 241 -2.71 12.22 8.75
CA PHE A 241 -3.50 11.02 8.60
C PHE A 241 -2.65 9.75 8.73
N ILE A 242 -1.47 9.70 8.09
CA ILE A 242 -0.55 8.56 8.20
C ILE A 242 -0.09 8.35 9.64
N GLU A 243 0.33 9.41 10.35
CA GLU A 243 0.73 9.30 11.77
C GLU A 243 -0.44 8.82 12.64
N GLY A 244 -1.67 9.25 12.32
CA GLY A 244 -2.87 8.76 12.98
C GLY A 244 -3.12 7.26 12.78
N LEU A 245 -2.92 6.74 11.57
CA LEU A 245 -3.01 5.31 11.26
C LEU A 245 -1.88 4.50 11.92
N GLU A 246 -0.65 5.02 11.92
CA GLU A 246 0.48 4.39 12.63
C GLU A 246 0.18 4.25 14.12
N GLY A 247 -0.36 5.31 14.75
CA GLY A 247 -0.74 5.29 16.17
C GLY A 247 -1.88 4.34 16.52
N LEU A 248 -2.64 3.81 15.54
CA LEU A 248 -3.55 2.68 15.78
C LEU A 248 -2.79 1.36 15.87
N THR A 249 -1.73 1.19 15.08
CA THR A 249 -0.91 -0.04 15.05
C THR A 249 -0.24 -0.31 16.40
N ASP A 250 0.08 0.75 17.15
CA ASP A 250 0.67 0.66 18.49
C ASP A 250 -0.24 -0.02 19.51
N LEU A 251 -1.56 -0.07 19.25
CA LEU A 251 -2.51 -0.80 20.10
C LEU A 251 -2.21 -2.31 20.17
N GLN A 252 -1.52 -2.89 19.18
CA GLN A 252 -1.09 -4.30 19.20
C GLN A 252 -0.12 -4.61 20.36
N THR A 253 0.69 -3.63 20.75
CA THR A 253 1.78 -3.83 21.73
C THR A 253 1.32 -3.74 23.18
N LYS A 254 0.15 -3.13 23.41
CA LYS A 254 -0.46 -3.04 24.72
C LYS A 254 -1.18 -4.36 25.02
N LYS A 255 -0.43 -5.32 25.54
CA LYS A 255 -1.00 -6.52 26.15
C LYS A 255 -1.93 -6.05 27.30
N PRO A 256 -3.19 -6.48 27.36
CA PRO A 256 -4.08 -6.16 28.47
C PRO A 256 -3.53 -6.69 29.80
#